data_AF-A0A9P5Y6P0-F1
#
_entry.id   AF-A0A9P5Y6P0-F1
#
_cell.length_a   1.000
_cell.length_b   1.000
_cell.length_c   1.000
_cell.angle_alpha   90.00
_cell.angle_beta   90.00
_cell.angle_gamma   90.00
#
_symmetry.space_group_name_H-M   'P 1'
#
loop_
_entity.id
_entity.type
_entity.pdbx_description
1 polymer ?
#
loop_
_entity_poly.entity_id
_entity_poly.type
_entity_poly.pdbx_seq_one_letter_code
_entity_poly.pdbx_strand_id
1 'polypeptide(L)'
;MSFPSPIGGTSFPADFAPSILFAVLYALLVPLMLYRVYDKRSRTTLLIGSVIFGVERVVIFSLRAAQSHNESKRLSKGLLTYMQISFGMGFIGIANDLVNIMRILLVNASYGSETYVQSPASIRKTAQSEDIIPRHHSGDFEGEPPSGTPDHPRQRFWSRRFSDFTNLAFFAATVPGIIANSRFSSVLHNPRVAARTMRLRYVSCGVALFLTSILAVAAFWARVKLARASRRGTLVMFGLTFLLSIIAVYRLAVMFHTTTELGSTAPGSLNSPGAKASFYILHVLPEWLATATLFTFNIRRMYGTGLFGDWRYRDETPKEREKREKREAKRAERRRQKLGTKRDAVADVGQKD
;
A
#
# COMPACT_ATOMS: atom_id res chain seq x y z
N MET A 1 11.52 -3.69 -38.18
CA MET A 1 12.28 -3.89 -36.92
C MET A 1 11.28 -4.24 -35.82
N SER A 2 11.57 -5.21 -34.95
CA SER A 2 10.69 -5.56 -33.82
C SER A 2 11.13 -4.88 -32.52
N PHE A 3 10.16 -4.55 -31.67
CA PHE A 3 10.38 -3.98 -30.34
C PHE A 3 9.37 -4.58 -29.33
N PRO A 4 9.66 -4.54 -28.01
CA PRO A 4 8.76 -5.05 -26.98
C PRO A 4 7.37 -4.40 -27.06
N SER A 5 6.33 -5.23 -27.12
CA SER A 5 4.95 -4.74 -27.17
C SER A 5 4.61 -3.94 -25.90
N PRO A 6 3.94 -2.78 -26.01
CA PRO A 6 3.49 -2.05 -24.83
C PRO A 6 2.52 -2.92 -24.02
N ILE A 7 2.65 -2.93 -22.69
CA ILE A 7 1.70 -3.61 -21.81
C ILE A 7 0.33 -2.95 -21.97
N GLY A 8 -0.69 -3.76 -22.24
CA GLY A 8 -2.04 -3.29 -22.60
C GLY A 8 -2.15 -2.75 -24.03
N GLY A 9 -1.08 -2.79 -24.83
CA GLY A 9 -1.00 -2.30 -26.21
C GLY A 9 -1.39 -0.83 -26.38
N THR A 10 -1.63 -0.43 -27.63
CA THR A 10 -2.13 0.91 -27.98
C THR A 10 -3.64 1.03 -27.77
N SER A 11 -4.09 2.23 -27.44
CA SER A 11 -5.50 2.51 -27.13
C SER A 11 -6.33 2.54 -28.43
N PHE A 12 -7.02 1.45 -28.73
CA PHE A 12 -7.93 1.34 -29.88
C PHE A 12 -9.36 1.72 -29.48
N PRO A 13 -10.29 1.93 -30.44
CA PRO A 13 -11.69 2.24 -30.11
C PRO A 13 -12.35 1.25 -29.13
N ALA A 14 -11.95 -0.02 -29.16
CA ALA A 14 -12.40 -1.05 -28.22
C ALA A 14 -11.98 -0.78 -26.75
N ASP A 15 -10.94 0.03 -26.51
CA ASP A 15 -10.51 0.44 -25.17
C ASP A 15 -11.38 1.55 -24.57
N PHE A 16 -12.26 2.21 -25.34
CA PHE A 16 -13.00 3.39 -24.90
C PHE A 16 -13.88 3.10 -23.69
N ALA A 17 -14.82 2.17 -23.84
CA ALA A 17 -15.76 1.79 -22.80
C ALA A 17 -15.07 1.29 -21.51
N PRO A 18 -14.13 0.33 -21.55
CA PRO A 18 -13.45 -0.12 -20.33
C PRO A 18 -12.58 0.98 -19.71
N SER A 19 -11.96 1.87 -20.50
CA SER A 19 -11.20 3.01 -19.96
C SER A 19 -12.11 3.97 -19.20
N ILE A 20 -13.28 4.32 -19.73
CA ILE A 20 -14.26 5.16 -19.01
C ILE A 20 -14.72 4.48 -17.73
N LEU A 21 -15.07 3.18 -17.80
CA LEU A 21 -15.50 2.42 -16.64
C LEU A 21 -14.47 2.48 -15.52
N PHE A 22 -13.19 2.17 -15.80
CA PHE A 22 -12.15 2.22 -14.77
C PHE A 22 -11.83 3.65 -14.33
N ALA A 23 -11.90 4.65 -15.20
CA ALA A 23 -11.76 6.05 -14.78
C ALA A 23 -12.82 6.43 -13.75
N VAL A 24 -14.08 6.07 -13.97
CA VAL A 24 -15.20 6.29 -13.03
C VAL A 24 -14.99 5.50 -11.75
N LEU A 25 -14.64 4.21 -11.85
CA LEU A 25 -14.41 3.36 -10.67
C LEU A 25 -13.28 3.89 -9.77
N TYR A 26 -12.19 4.40 -10.34
CA TYR A 26 -11.13 5.06 -9.56
C TYR A 26 -11.58 6.42 -9.02
N ALA A 27 -12.32 7.21 -9.80
CA ALA A 27 -12.84 8.51 -9.36
C ALA A 27 -13.77 8.37 -8.15
N LEU A 28 -14.60 7.31 -8.11
CA LEU A 28 -15.44 6.98 -6.95
C LEU A 28 -14.65 6.64 -5.69
N LEU A 29 -13.40 6.15 -5.82
CA LEU A 29 -12.52 5.91 -4.67
C LEU A 29 -11.88 7.19 -4.14
N VAL A 30 -11.75 8.26 -4.94
CA VAL A 30 -11.07 9.50 -4.53
C VAL A 30 -11.74 10.17 -3.31
N PRO A 31 -13.07 10.35 -3.24
CA PRO A 31 -13.72 10.86 -2.03
C PRO A 31 -13.42 10.02 -0.79
N LEU A 32 -13.37 8.68 -0.93
CA LEU A 32 -13.02 7.78 0.17
C LEU A 32 -11.55 7.97 0.59
N MET A 33 -10.63 8.12 -0.36
CA MET A 33 -9.22 8.42 -0.08
C MET A 33 -9.07 9.75 0.66
N LEU A 34 -9.75 10.81 0.21
CA LEU A 34 -9.74 12.13 0.86
C LEU A 34 -10.33 12.07 2.26
N TYR A 35 -11.48 11.40 2.43
CA TYR A 35 -12.07 11.15 3.73
C TYR A 35 -11.08 10.46 4.68
N ARG A 36 -10.36 9.44 4.19
CA ARG A 36 -9.38 8.70 4.98
C ARG A 36 -8.21 9.58 5.44
N VAL A 37 -7.76 10.49 4.59
CA VAL A 37 -6.69 11.45 4.90
C VAL A 37 -7.15 12.51 5.90
N TYR A 38 -8.39 12.97 5.78
CA TYR A 38 -8.96 14.02 6.64
C TYR A 38 -9.36 13.51 8.04
N ASP A 39 -10.03 12.35 8.14
CA ASP A 39 -10.50 11.83 9.42
C ASP A 39 -9.33 11.41 10.32
N LYS A 40 -9.22 12.10 11.46
CA LYS A 40 -8.19 11.85 12.49
C LYS A 40 -8.20 10.41 12.99
N ARG A 41 -9.32 9.68 12.89
CA ARG A 41 -9.44 8.28 13.34
C ARG A 41 -8.93 7.28 12.31
N SER A 42 -8.94 7.59 11.01
CA SER A 42 -8.44 6.71 9.95
C SER A 42 -7.11 7.11 9.33
N ARG A 43 -6.71 8.39 9.44
CA ARG A 43 -5.50 8.90 8.78
C ARG A 43 -4.26 8.06 9.10
N THR A 44 -3.57 7.64 8.04
CA THR A 44 -2.32 6.89 8.08
C THR A 44 -1.47 7.28 6.88
N THR A 45 -0.17 7.47 7.07
CA THR A 45 0.78 7.75 5.98
C THR A 45 1.19 6.49 5.22
N LEU A 46 0.78 5.31 5.71
CA LEU A 46 1.11 4.01 5.13
C LEU A 46 0.50 3.78 3.76
N LEU A 47 -0.53 4.54 3.38
CA LEU A 47 -1.26 4.40 2.12
C LEU A 47 -0.99 5.56 1.15
N ILE A 48 0.00 6.42 1.42
CA ILE A 48 0.27 7.60 0.56
C ILE A 48 0.57 7.16 -0.87
N GLY A 49 1.35 6.09 -1.05
CA GLY A 49 1.62 5.53 -2.38
C GLY A 49 0.33 5.15 -3.10
N SER A 50 -0.50 4.36 -2.44
CA SER A 50 -1.81 3.93 -2.97
C SER A 50 -2.77 5.10 -3.27
N VAL A 51 -2.73 6.21 -2.49
CA VAL A 51 -3.53 7.42 -2.78
C VAL A 51 -3.04 8.08 -4.05
N ILE A 52 -1.73 8.31 -4.18
CA ILE A 52 -1.11 8.94 -5.35
C ILE A 52 -1.44 8.11 -6.60
N PHE A 53 -1.27 6.79 -6.54
CA PHE A 53 -1.60 5.90 -7.65
C PHE A 53 -3.09 5.86 -7.97
N GLY A 54 -3.97 5.84 -6.96
CA GLY A 54 -5.41 5.87 -7.17
C GLY A 54 -5.86 7.11 -7.96
N VAL A 55 -5.33 8.29 -7.61
CA VAL A 55 -5.60 9.54 -8.34
C VAL A 55 -4.96 9.50 -9.74
N GLU A 56 -3.72 9.03 -9.85
CA GLU A 56 -3.03 8.87 -11.13
C GLU A 56 -3.83 7.99 -12.10
N ARG A 57 -4.48 6.92 -11.60
CA ARG A 57 -5.29 6.02 -12.44
C ARG A 57 -6.50 6.69 -13.07
N VAL A 58 -7.11 7.67 -12.39
CA VAL A 58 -8.17 8.49 -13.01
C VAL A 58 -7.64 9.21 -14.24
N VAL A 59 -6.46 9.82 -14.13
CA VAL A 59 -5.79 10.54 -15.24
C VAL A 59 -5.42 9.59 -16.36
N ILE A 60 -4.77 8.46 -16.04
CA ILE A 60 -4.33 7.47 -17.03
C ILE A 60 -5.49 6.92 -17.84
N PHE A 61 -6.59 6.52 -17.19
CA PHE A 61 -7.73 5.97 -17.91
C PHE A 61 -8.52 7.03 -18.68
N SER A 62 -8.57 8.27 -18.18
CA SER A 62 -9.13 9.39 -18.95
C SER A 62 -8.33 9.67 -20.22
N LEU A 63 -6.99 9.67 -20.13
CA LEU A 63 -6.11 9.82 -21.28
C LEU A 63 -6.23 8.63 -22.25
N ARG A 64 -6.35 7.41 -21.73
CA ARG A 64 -6.53 6.19 -22.54
C ARG A 64 -7.87 6.21 -23.29
N ALA A 65 -8.94 6.65 -22.65
CA ALA A 65 -10.23 6.90 -23.29
C ALA A 65 -10.10 7.96 -24.40
N ALA A 66 -9.42 9.07 -24.14
CA ALA A 66 -9.21 10.11 -25.16
C ALA A 66 -8.37 9.62 -26.37
N GLN A 67 -7.35 8.77 -26.14
CA GLN A 67 -6.57 8.17 -27.23
C GLN A 67 -7.34 7.16 -28.07
N SER A 68 -8.37 6.51 -27.51
CA SER A 68 -9.17 5.54 -28.27
C SER A 68 -9.92 6.19 -29.44
N HIS A 69 -10.37 7.44 -29.28
CA HIS A 69 -11.09 8.21 -30.30
C HIS A 69 -10.20 9.03 -31.24
N ASN A 70 -8.99 9.40 -30.80
CA ASN A 70 -8.14 10.30 -31.56
C ASN A 70 -6.86 9.59 -32.02
N GLU A 71 -6.80 9.30 -33.32
CA GLU A 71 -5.67 8.59 -33.93
C GLU A 71 -4.33 9.32 -33.78
N SER A 72 -4.31 10.66 -33.86
CA SER A 72 -3.06 11.42 -33.68
C SER A 72 -2.53 11.31 -32.25
N LYS A 73 -3.43 11.24 -31.26
CA LYS A 73 -3.06 11.02 -29.84
C LYS A 73 -2.68 9.57 -29.56
N ARG A 74 -3.23 8.60 -30.29
CA ARG A 74 -2.94 7.15 -30.13
C ARG A 74 -1.46 6.85 -30.33
N LEU A 75 -0.81 7.54 -31.26
CA LEU A 75 0.60 7.34 -31.60
C LEU A 75 1.56 8.26 -30.82
N SER A 76 1.05 9.01 -29.83
CA SER A 76 1.88 9.88 -29.00
C SER A 76 2.87 9.05 -28.16
N LYS A 77 4.16 9.19 -28.51
CA LYS A 77 5.27 8.51 -27.82
C LYS A 77 5.34 8.89 -26.34
N GLY A 78 5.08 10.15 -26.00
CA GLY A 78 5.11 10.64 -24.63
C GLY A 78 4.02 10.03 -23.78
N LEU A 79 2.79 9.99 -24.31
CA LEU A 79 1.65 9.42 -23.60
C LEU A 79 1.79 7.89 -23.43
N LEU A 80 2.29 7.21 -24.45
CA LEU A 80 2.59 5.78 -24.37
C LEU A 80 3.67 5.49 -23.32
N THR A 81 4.76 6.28 -23.31
CA THR A 81 5.82 6.19 -22.30
C THR A 81 5.25 6.37 -20.90
N TYR A 82 4.43 7.40 -20.70
CA TYR A 82 3.79 7.68 -19.42
C TYR A 82 2.91 6.51 -18.93
N MET A 83 2.07 5.94 -19.80
CA MET A 83 1.26 4.77 -19.46
C MET A 83 2.10 3.55 -19.12
N GLN A 84 3.19 3.30 -19.87
CA GLN A 84 4.09 2.17 -19.58
C GLN A 84 4.81 2.33 -18.23
N ILE A 85 5.20 3.56 -17.85
CA ILE A 85 5.75 3.83 -16.51
C ILE A 85 4.68 3.60 -15.45
N SER A 86 3.48 4.17 -15.61
CA SER A 86 2.45 4.12 -14.57
C SER A 86 1.87 2.71 -14.37
N PHE A 87 1.52 1.98 -15.44
CA PHE A 87 1.17 0.56 -15.31
C PHE A 87 2.36 -0.24 -14.79
N GLY A 88 3.55 0.13 -15.25
CA GLY A 88 4.87 -0.25 -14.76
C GLY A 88 4.99 -0.33 -13.25
N MET A 89 4.68 0.77 -12.60
CA MET A 89 5.05 1.05 -11.22
C MET A 89 3.90 0.93 -10.22
N GLY A 90 2.64 1.02 -10.67
CA GLY A 90 1.47 1.08 -9.79
C GLY A 90 1.42 -0.06 -8.77
N PHE A 91 1.41 -1.31 -9.25
CA PHE A 91 1.35 -2.48 -8.36
C PHE A 91 2.57 -2.62 -7.45
N ILE A 92 3.76 -2.15 -7.87
CA ILE A 92 4.97 -2.16 -7.04
C ILE A 92 4.83 -1.18 -5.88
N GLY A 93 4.26 0.01 -6.14
CA GLY A 93 3.95 0.99 -5.11
C GLY A 93 2.98 0.45 -4.06
N ILE A 94 1.91 -0.21 -4.51
CA ILE A 94 0.95 -0.87 -3.60
C ILE A 94 1.65 -1.97 -2.79
N ALA A 95 2.48 -2.80 -3.43
CA ALA A 95 3.24 -3.85 -2.74
C ALA A 95 4.16 -3.29 -1.64
N ASN A 96 4.79 -2.13 -1.89
CA ASN A 96 5.62 -1.45 -0.90
C ASN A 96 4.80 -0.93 0.30
N ASP A 97 3.58 -0.41 0.07
CA ASP A 97 2.66 -0.07 1.17
C ASP A 97 2.33 -1.32 2.02
N LEU A 98 2.14 -2.47 1.37
CA LEU A 98 1.89 -3.75 2.05
C LEU A 98 3.06 -4.22 2.93
N VAL A 99 4.31 -3.96 2.57
CA VAL A 99 5.48 -4.26 3.43
C VAL A 99 5.35 -3.53 4.76
N ASN A 100 4.96 -2.26 4.74
CA ASN A 100 4.82 -1.47 5.95
C ASN A 100 3.63 -1.93 6.81
N ILE A 101 2.53 -2.37 6.17
CA ILE A 101 1.39 -2.99 6.87
C ILE A 101 1.80 -4.33 7.50
N MET A 102 2.54 -5.16 6.76
CA MET A 102 3.08 -6.44 7.25
C MET A 102 3.98 -6.23 8.47
N ARG A 103 4.89 -5.24 8.42
CA ARG A 103 5.74 -4.87 9.56
C ARG A 103 4.92 -4.70 10.83
N ILE A 104 3.85 -3.91 10.74
CA ILE A 104 2.98 -3.60 11.89
C ILE A 104 2.28 -4.85 12.37
N LEU A 105 1.73 -5.66 11.46
CA LEU A 105 1.06 -6.91 11.80
C LEU A 105 1.98 -7.85 12.60
N LEU A 106 3.22 -8.03 12.13
CA LEU A 106 4.22 -8.88 12.79
C LEU A 106 4.72 -8.28 14.11
N VAL A 107 5.03 -6.98 14.12
CA VAL A 107 5.56 -6.27 15.30
C VAL A 107 4.51 -6.23 16.41
N ASN A 108 3.26 -5.91 16.12
CA ASN A 108 2.19 -5.84 17.12
C ASN A 108 1.92 -7.18 17.79
N ALA A 109 1.98 -8.28 17.04
CA ALA A 109 1.76 -9.62 17.57
C ALA A 109 2.88 -10.09 18.51
N SER A 110 4.07 -9.49 18.45
CA SER A 110 5.24 -9.87 19.24
C SER A 110 5.36 -9.20 20.62
N TYR A 111 4.50 -8.22 20.94
CA TYR A 111 4.54 -7.51 22.23
C TYR A 111 3.93 -8.36 23.36
N GLY A 112 4.64 -8.46 24.48
CA GLY A 112 4.11 -8.97 25.74
C GLY A 112 3.29 -7.93 26.49
N SER A 113 2.69 -8.32 27.62
CA SER A 113 1.82 -7.44 28.41
C SER A 113 2.51 -6.22 29.00
N GLU A 114 3.71 -6.40 29.55
CA GLU A 114 4.47 -5.30 30.17
C GLU A 114 5.03 -4.30 29.16
N THR A 115 5.36 -4.77 27.95
CA THR A 115 5.99 -3.95 26.90
C THR A 115 4.97 -3.42 25.90
N TYR A 116 3.70 -3.82 25.98
CA TYR A 116 2.67 -3.43 25.02
C TYR A 116 2.45 -1.93 24.93
N VAL A 117 2.71 -1.17 26.00
CA VAL A 117 2.68 0.30 26.00
C VAL A 117 3.61 0.89 24.93
N GLN A 118 4.64 0.15 24.51
CA GLN A 118 5.50 0.54 23.41
C GLN A 118 4.88 0.23 22.04
N SER A 119 3.92 -0.67 21.89
CA SER A 119 3.40 -1.07 20.58
C SER A 119 2.81 0.11 19.78
N PRO A 120 2.89 0.11 18.44
CA PRO A 120 2.13 1.05 17.61
C PRO A 120 0.62 1.09 17.95
N ALA A 121 0.07 -0.01 18.46
CA ALA A 121 -1.33 -0.12 18.86
C ALA A 121 -1.67 0.66 20.13
N SER A 122 -0.73 0.82 21.08
CA SER A 122 -0.97 1.49 22.37
C SER A 122 -1.22 2.99 22.22
N ILE A 123 -0.60 3.64 21.21
CA ILE A 123 -0.70 5.08 20.94
C ILE A 123 -2.17 5.50 20.74
N ARG A 124 -3.03 4.57 20.31
CA ARG A 124 -4.46 4.85 20.14
C ARG A 124 -5.18 5.12 21.45
N LYS A 125 -4.76 4.51 22.56
CA LYS A 125 -5.43 4.67 23.86
C LYS A 125 -5.29 6.09 24.40
N THR A 126 -4.11 6.69 24.29
CA THR A 126 -3.84 8.02 24.85
C THR A 126 -4.61 9.15 24.16
N ALA A 127 -5.00 8.96 22.90
CA ALA A 127 -5.78 9.95 22.14
C ALA A 127 -7.31 9.77 22.29
N GLN A 128 -7.77 8.69 22.93
CA GLN A 128 -9.18 8.29 22.91
C GLN A 128 -9.78 8.06 24.30
N SER A 129 -8.97 8.11 25.36
CA SER A 129 -9.44 8.03 26.75
C SER A 129 -10.18 9.28 27.26
N GLU A 130 -10.51 10.24 26.39
CA GLU A 130 -11.34 11.41 26.75
C GLU A 130 -12.84 11.19 26.46
N ASP A 131 -13.22 10.17 25.69
CA ASP A 131 -14.64 9.86 25.44
C ASP A 131 -15.09 8.69 26.35
N ILE A 132 -16.00 8.97 27.29
CA ILE A 132 -16.55 8.07 28.33
C ILE A 132 -17.43 6.93 27.75
N ILE A 133 -17.51 6.75 26.43
CA ILE A 133 -18.42 5.78 25.83
C ILE A 133 -17.80 4.38 25.84
N PRO A 134 -18.42 3.37 26.50
CA PRO A 134 -17.96 2.00 26.47
C PRO A 134 -18.06 1.48 25.04
N ARG A 135 -16.91 1.21 24.42
CA ARG A 135 -16.91 0.66 23.06
C ARG A 135 -17.07 -0.84 23.12
N HIS A 136 -18.11 -1.33 22.44
CA HIS A 136 -18.20 -2.71 21.99
C HIS A 136 -16.88 -3.15 21.35
N HIS A 137 -16.32 -4.25 21.86
CA HIS A 137 -15.18 -4.96 21.31
C HIS A 137 -15.43 -5.38 19.86
N SER A 138 -15.17 -4.49 18.90
CA SER A 138 -15.09 -4.88 17.49
C SER A 138 -13.80 -5.70 17.31
N GLY A 139 -13.94 -7.03 17.22
CA GLY A 139 -12.86 -8.03 17.24
C GLY A 139 -11.88 -8.03 16.05
N ASP A 140 -11.42 -6.86 15.60
CA ASP A 140 -10.46 -6.77 14.48
C ASP A 140 -9.00 -6.80 14.94
N PHE A 141 -8.71 -6.32 16.15
CA PHE A 141 -7.39 -6.41 16.77
C PHE A 141 -7.59 -6.70 18.26
N GLU A 142 -6.92 -7.71 18.79
CA GLU A 142 -7.15 -8.28 20.15
C GLU A 142 -6.83 -7.32 21.32
N GLY A 143 -6.55 -6.04 21.04
CA GLY A 143 -6.33 -5.04 22.07
C GLY A 143 -5.03 -5.31 22.84
N GLU A 144 -5.07 -5.00 24.13
CA GLU A 144 -3.95 -5.32 25.02
C GLU A 144 -3.83 -6.83 25.21
N PRO A 145 -2.60 -7.39 25.15
CA PRO A 145 -2.38 -8.78 25.54
C PRO A 145 -2.91 -9.02 26.96
N PRO A 146 -3.45 -10.22 27.24
CA PRO A 146 -3.70 -10.65 28.61
C PRO A 146 -2.47 -10.50 29.49
N SER A 147 -2.67 -10.12 30.75
CA SER A 147 -1.60 -10.05 31.75
C SER A 147 -0.82 -11.38 31.79
N GLY A 148 0.51 -11.30 31.83
CA GLY A 148 1.38 -12.48 31.80
C GLY A 148 1.74 -12.99 30.39
N THR A 149 1.19 -12.40 29.32
CA THR A 149 1.64 -12.73 27.96
C THR A 149 3.13 -12.40 27.81
N PRO A 150 3.98 -13.37 27.40
CA PRO A 150 5.42 -13.17 27.27
C PRO A 150 5.75 -12.23 26.11
N ASP A 151 6.86 -11.50 26.23
CA ASP A 151 7.37 -10.62 25.19
C ASP A 151 8.35 -11.37 24.27
N HIS A 152 8.31 -11.08 22.96
CA HIS A 152 9.18 -11.70 21.96
C HIS A 152 10.07 -10.68 21.23
N PRO A 153 11.05 -10.05 21.92
CA PRO A 153 11.85 -8.96 21.36
C PRO A 153 12.72 -9.37 20.16
N ARG A 154 13.25 -10.61 20.16
CA ARG A 154 14.03 -11.14 19.02
C ARG A 154 13.19 -11.22 17.75
N GLN A 155 11.94 -11.68 17.86
CA GLN A 155 11.03 -11.75 16.72
C GLN A 155 10.69 -10.35 16.20
N ARG A 156 10.46 -9.40 17.11
CA ARG A 156 10.20 -8.00 16.77
C ARG A 156 11.37 -7.37 16.00
N PHE A 157 12.59 -7.59 16.47
CA PHE A 157 13.81 -7.13 15.81
C PHE A 157 13.89 -7.66 14.38
N TRP A 158 13.73 -8.97 14.19
CA TRP A 158 13.78 -9.59 12.87
C TRP A 158 12.65 -9.15 11.95
N SER A 159 11.44 -8.93 12.48
CA SER A 159 10.30 -8.44 11.70
C SER A 159 10.56 -7.04 11.12
N ARG A 160 11.22 -6.16 11.89
CA ARG A 160 11.65 -4.84 11.41
C ARG A 160 12.72 -4.95 10.33
N ARG A 161 13.74 -5.80 10.55
CA ARG A 161 14.83 -6.04 9.57
C ARG A 161 14.34 -6.59 8.26
N PHE A 162 13.45 -7.59 8.35
CA PHE A 162 12.79 -8.16 7.19
C PHE A 162 12.10 -7.06 6.40
N SER A 163 11.29 -6.22 7.06
CA SER A 163 10.56 -5.14 6.39
C SER A 163 11.48 -4.08 5.79
N ASP A 164 12.55 -3.68 6.50
CA ASP A 164 13.54 -2.72 6.01
C ASP A 164 14.28 -3.26 4.77
N PHE A 165 14.68 -4.54 4.79
CA PHE A 165 15.31 -5.21 3.65
C PHE A 165 14.35 -5.33 2.46
N THR A 166 13.10 -5.73 2.69
CA THR A 166 12.09 -5.86 1.64
C THR A 166 11.75 -4.49 1.02
N ASN A 167 11.62 -3.43 1.83
CA ASN A 167 11.44 -2.06 1.33
C ASN A 167 12.62 -1.64 0.43
N LEU A 168 13.86 -1.89 0.87
CA LEU A 168 15.05 -1.59 0.07
C LEU A 168 15.07 -2.41 -1.23
N ALA A 169 14.67 -3.68 -1.19
CA ALA A 169 14.60 -4.54 -2.37
C ALA A 169 13.52 -4.07 -3.37
N PHE A 170 12.34 -3.62 -2.90
CA PHE A 170 11.33 -3.01 -3.77
C PHE A 170 11.80 -1.70 -4.38
N PHE A 171 12.52 -0.87 -3.62
CA PHE A 171 13.15 0.34 -4.14
C PHE A 171 14.18 0.01 -5.23
N ALA A 172 15.04 -1.00 -4.99
CA ALA A 172 15.99 -1.49 -5.97
C ALA A 172 15.31 -2.09 -7.23
N ALA A 173 14.13 -2.70 -7.09
CA ALA A 173 13.34 -3.19 -8.23
C ALA A 173 12.65 -2.06 -9.01
N THR A 174 12.29 -0.96 -8.33
CA THR A 174 11.62 0.21 -8.89
C THR A 174 12.51 0.97 -9.86
N VAL A 175 13.78 1.22 -9.48
CA VAL A 175 14.71 2.04 -10.28
C VAL A 175 14.92 1.49 -11.70
N PRO A 176 15.25 0.20 -11.91
CA PRO A 176 15.30 -0.41 -13.25
C PRO A 176 14.01 -0.27 -14.03
N GLY A 177 12.86 -0.42 -13.36
CA GLY A 177 11.54 -0.28 -13.99
C GLY A 177 11.31 1.13 -14.52
N ILE A 178 11.65 2.17 -13.74
CA ILE A 178 11.55 3.57 -14.17
C ILE A 178 12.48 3.84 -15.35
N ILE A 179 13.76 3.43 -15.26
CA ILE A 179 14.76 3.66 -16.33
C ILE A 179 14.35 2.94 -17.63
N ALA A 180 13.86 1.70 -17.51
CA ALA A 180 13.42 0.92 -18.66
C ALA A 180 12.22 1.59 -19.35
N ASN A 181 11.24 2.04 -18.56
CA ASN A 181 10.02 2.62 -19.12
C ASN A 181 10.21 4.06 -19.62
N SER A 182 11.07 4.87 -19.01
CA SER A 182 11.33 6.25 -19.48
C SER A 182 12.04 6.31 -20.83
N ARG A 183 12.77 5.25 -21.20
CA ARG A 183 13.47 5.12 -22.49
C ARG A 183 12.61 4.49 -23.60
N PHE A 184 11.30 4.32 -23.38
CA PHE A 184 10.44 3.61 -24.32
C PHE A 184 10.34 4.29 -25.69
N SER A 185 10.40 5.62 -25.77
CA SER A 185 10.46 6.32 -27.07
C SER A 185 11.69 5.94 -27.90
N SER A 186 12.84 5.71 -27.25
CA SER A 186 14.09 5.31 -27.89
C SER A 186 14.10 3.83 -28.28
N VAL A 187 13.31 2.99 -27.62
CA VAL A 187 13.14 1.56 -27.92
C VAL A 187 12.58 1.34 -29.33
N LEU A 188 11.74 2.25 -29.81
CA LEU A 188 11.10 2.16 -31.13
C LEU A 188 12.11 2.24 -32.30
N HIS A 189 13.27 2.87 -32.08
CA HIS A 189 14.26 3.15 -33.13
C HIS A 189 15.58 2.40 -32.95
N ASN A 190 15.84 1.84 -31.76
CA ASN A 190 17.12 1.21 -31.44
C ASN A 190 16.95 -0.20 -30.84
N PRO A 191 17.35 -1.27 -31.57
CA PRO A 191 17.14 -2.66 -31.12
C PRO A 191 17.98 -3.00 -29.88
N ARG A 192 19.15 -2.38 -29.70
CA ARG A 192 19.98 -2.59 -28.50
C ARG A 192 19.29 -2.03 -27.25
N VAL A 193 18.65 -0.86 -27.37
CA VAL A 193 17.88 -0.24 -26.28
C VAL A 193 16.63 -1.06 -25.98
N ALA A 194 15.99 -1.61 -27.02
CA ALA A 194 14.84 -2.50 -26.91
C ALA A 194 15.15 -3.76 -26.08
N ALA A 195 16.22 -4.48 -26.42
CA ALA A 195 16.65 -5.67 -25.69
C ALA A 195 17.00 -5.37 -24.23
N ARG A 196 17.73 -4.28 -23.97
CA ARG A 196 18.07 -3.86 -22.59
C ARG A 196 16.83 -3.50 -21.78
N THR A 197 15.89 -2.77 -22.38
CA THR A 197 14.63 -2.37 -21.75
C THR A 197 13.80 -3.59 -21.37
N MET A 198 13.72 -4.59 -22.27
CA MET A 198 13.02 -5.85 -21.99
C MET A 198 13.64 -6.58 -20.79
N ARG A 199 14.98 -6.73 -20.75
CA ARG A 199 15.67 -7.37 -19.60
C ARG A 199 15.41 -6.64 -18.28
N LEU A 200 15.48 -5.31 -18.27
CA LEU A 200 15.23 -4.51 -17.06
C LEU A 200 13.77 -4.65 -16.59
N ARG A 201 12.80 -4.71 -17.51
CA ARG A 201 11.39 -4.97 -17.19
C ARG A 201 11.19 -6.35 -16.57
N TYR A 202 11.82 -7.38 -17.12
CA TYR A 202 11.79 -8.74 -16.58
C TYR A 202 12.38 -8.83 -15.18
N VAL A 203 13.57 -8.25 -14.97
CA VAL A 203 14.24 -8.25 -13.65
C VAL A 203 13.38 -7.51 -12.63
N SER A 204 12.91 -6.30 -12.96
CA SER A 204 12.06 -5.50 -12.07
C SER A 204 10.76 -6.25 -11.69
N CYS A 205 10.06 -6.80 -12.67
CA CYS A 205 8.80 -7.51 -12.44
C CYS A 205 9.00 -8.85 -11.71
N GLY A 206 10.08 -9.58 -12.03
CA GLY A 206 10.45 -10.84 -11.38
C GLY A 206 10.81 -10.64 -9.91
N VAL A 207 11.60 -9.62 -9.60
CA VAL A 207 11.91 -9.26 -8.20
C VAL A 207 10.62 -8.85 -7.47
N ALA A 208 9.76 -8.04 -8.08
CA ALA A 208 8.49 -7.65 -7.46
C ALA A 208 7.58 -8.85 -7.17
N LEU A 209 7.46 -9.81 -8.09
CA LEU A 209 6.69 -11.05 -7.88
C LEU A 209 7.28 -11.90 -6.75
N PHE A 210 8.60 -12.05 -6.73
CA PHE A 210 9.31 -12.80 -5.69
C PHE A 210 9.04 -12.18 -4.30
N LEU A 211 9.25 -10.88 -4.15
CA LEU A 211 9.01 -10.18 -2.89
C LEU A 211 7.53 -10.23 -2.46
N THR A 212 6.60 -10.10 -3.41
CA THR A 212 5.15 -10.22 -3.15
C THR A 212 4.80 -11.64 -2.67
N SER A 213 5.41 -12.66 -3.25
CA SER A 213 5.26 -14.06 -2.80
C SER A 213 5.79 -14.26 -1.38
N ILE A 214 6.93 -13.65 -1.04
CA ILE A 214 7.44 -13.67 0.35
C ILE A 214 6.44 -13.00 1.30
N LEU A 215 5.83 -11.88 0.93
CA LEU A 215 4.80 -11.24 1.75
C LEU A 215 3.58 -12.16 1.95
N ALA A 216 3.14 -12.89 0.92
CA ALA A 216 2.05 -13.86 1.03
C ALA A 216 2.40 -14.99 2.01
N VAL A 217 3.62 -15.55 1.90
CA VAL A 217 4.13 -16.58 2.83
C VAL A 217 4.25 -16.03 4.24
N ALA A 218 4.74 -14.80 4.43
CA ALA A 218 4.82 -14.16 5.73
C ALA A 218 3.43 -13.91 6.35
N ALA A 219 2.43 -13.55 5.54
CA ALA A 219 1.04 -13.38 6.00
C ALA A 219 0.46 -14.71 6.48
N PHE A 220 0.67 -15.77 5.70
CA PHE A 220 0.25 -17.12 6.05
C PHE A 220 0.96 -17.64 7.30
N TRP A 221 2.28 -17.46 7.37
CA TRP A 221 3.07 -17.81 8.55
C TRP A 221 2.59 -17.07 9.80
N ALA A 222 2.33 -15.77 9.70
CA ALA A 222 1.75 -15.00 10.80
C ALA A 222 0.40 -15.57 11.24
N ARG A 223 -0.46 -15.95 10.29
CA ARG A 223 -1.77 -16.55 10.61
C ARG A 223 -1.68 -17.86 11.39
N VAL A 224 -0.64 -18.66 11.14
CA VAL A 224 -0.45 -19.99 11.74
C VAL A 224 0.36 -19.93 13.04
N LYS A 225 1.44 -19.15 13.09
CA LYS A 225 2.40 -19.15 14.19
C LYS A 225 2.20 -18.03 15.20
N LEU A 226 1.60 -16.91 14.79
CA LEU A 226 1.35 -15.79 15.70
C LEU A 226 -0.08 -15.84 16.20
N ALA A 227 -0.27 -16.39 17.40
CA ALA A 227 -1.59 -16.49 18.03
C ALA A 227 -2.34 -15.16 18.10
N ARG A 228 -1.59 -14.04 18.24
CA ARG A 228 -2.11 -12.68 18.37
C ARG A 228 -2.19 -11.88 17.07
N ALA A 229 -1.82 -12.47 15.93
CA ALA A 229 -1.98 -11.79 14.66
C ALA A 229 -3.47 -11.67 14.32
N SER A 230 -3.91 -10.46 13.90
CA SER A 230 -5.30 -10.24 13.49
C SER A 230 -5.67 -11.22 12.36
N ARG A 231 -6.67 -12.09 12.61
CA ARG A 231 -7.15 -13.06 11.61
C ARG A 231 -7.71 -12.37 10.36
N ARG A 232 -8.44 -11.28 10.56
CA ARG A 232 -8.99 -10.46 9.47
C ARG A 232 -7.88 -9.72 8.73
N GLY A 233 -6.96 -9.08 9.47
CA GLY A 233 -5.82 -8.37 8.88
C GLY A 233 -4.87 -9.27 8.10
N THR A 234 -4.62 -10.50 8.57
CA THR A 234 -3.83 -11.50 7.83
C THR A 234 -4.53 -11.99 6.57
N LEU A 235 -5.85 -12.23 6.61
CA LEU A 235 -6.62 -12.64 5.44
C LEU A 235 -6.69 -11.54 4.37
N VAL A 236 -6.93 -10.29 4.79
CA VAL A 236 -6.89 -9.13 3.88
C VAL A 236 -5.50 -8.97 3.28
N MET A 237 -4.44 -9.08 4.09
CA MET A 237 -3.06 -9.01 3.61
C MET A 237 -2.75 -10.10 2.58
N PHE A 238 -3.17 -11.33 2.85
CA PHE A 238 -2.99 -12.45 1.92
C PHE A 238 -3.75 -12.22 0.59
N GLY A 239 -5.02 -11.80 0.66
CA GLY A 239 -5.83 -11.45 -0.52
C GLY A 239 -5.20 -10.33 -1.35
N LEU A 240 -4.69 -9.27 -0.70
CA LEU A 240 -3.98 -8.19 -1.38
C LEU A 240 -2.72 -8.68 -2.08
N THR A 241 -1.88 -9.48 -1.41
CA THR A 241 -0.68 -10.05 -2.05
C THR A 241 -1.02 -10.98 -3.21
N PHE A 242 -2.12 -11.75 -3.11
CA PHE A 242 -2.59 -12.60 -4.19
C PHE A 242 -3.01 -11.78 -5.41
N LEU A 243 -3.80 -10.71 -5.23
CA LEU A 243 -4.20 -9.81 -6.31
C LEU A 243 -2.98 -9.18 -7.01
N LEU A 244 -1.98 -8.73 -6.25
CA LEU A 244 -0.75 -8.16 -6.83
C LEU A 244 0.10 -9.20 -7.57
N SER A 245 0.12 -10.45 -7.10
CA SER A 245 0.80 -11.55 -7.80
C SER A 245 0.15 -11.84 -9.16
N ILE A 246 -1.17 -11.76 -9.29
CA ILE A 246 -1.86 -11.91 -10.60
C ILE A 246 -1.31 -10.88 -11.60
N ILE A 247 -1.19 -9.62 -11.17
CA ILE A 247 -0.66 -8.54 -12.03
C ILE A 247 0.77 -8.86 -12.48
N ALA A 248 1.64 -9.24 -11.53
CA ALA A 248 3.03 -9.51 -11.84
C ALA A 248 3.21 -10.75 -12.75
N VAL A 249 2.42 -11.81 -12.55
CA VAL A 249 2.41 -12.99 -13.42
C VAL A 249 1.91 -12.64 -14.81
N TYR A 250 0.77 -11.94 -14.93
CA TYR A 250 0.25 -11.48 -16.22
C TYR A 250 1.31 -10.68 -16.99
N ARG A 251 2.00 -9.76 -16.31
CA ARG A 251 3.05 -8.95 -16.91
C ARG A 251 4.22 -9.76 -17.42
N LEU A 252 4.75 -10.67 -16.61
CA LEU A 252 5.83 -11.57 -17.04
C LEU A 252 5.41 -12.42 -18.24
N ALA A 253 4.15 -12.87 -18.25
CA ALA A 253 3.58 -13.65 -19.33
C ALA A 253 3.44 -12.84 -20.63
N VAL A 254 3.15 -11.54 -20.59
CA VAL A 254 3.01 -10.75 -21.84
C VAL A 254 4.30 -10.07 -22.30
N MET A 255 5.32 -9.97 -21.44
CA MET A 255 6.56 -9.23 -21.74
C MET A 255 7.43 -9.85 -22.85
N PHE A 256 7.23 -11.12 -23.22
CA PHE A 256 8.03 -11.77 -24.27
C PHE A 256 7.57 -11.36 -25.67
N HIS A 257 6.35 -10.82 -25.76
CA HIS A 257 5.79 -10.42 -27.02
C HIS A 257 6.48 -9.17 -27.59
N THR A 258 6.68 -9.18 -28.90
CA THR A 258 7.24 -8.07 -29.66
C THR A 258 6.31 -7.72 -30.81
N THR A 259 6.42 -6.48 -31.29
CA THR A 259 5.66 -5.97 -32.43
C THR A 259 6.54 -5.12 -33.33
N THR A 260 6.16 -5.02 -34.60
CA THR A 260 6.85 -4.18 -35.58
C THR A 260 6.33 -2.76 -35.60
N GLU A 261 5.07 -2.55 -35.20
CA GLU A 261 4.38 -1.27 -35.26
C GLU A 261 3.38 -1.12 -34.13
N LEU A 262 3.24 0.10 -33.60
CA LEU A 262 2.33 0.40 -32.49
C LEU A 262 0.86 0.13 -32.85
N GLY A 263 0.48 0.33 -34.11
CA GLY A 263 -0.86 0.07 -34.62
C GLY A 263 -1.10 -1.37 -35.10
N SER A 264 -0.08 -2.24 -35.09
CA SER A 264 -0.22 -3.60 -35.59
C SER A 264 -1.23 -4.38 -34.76
N THR A 265 -2.11 -5.15 -35.41
CA THR A 265 -3.02 -6.13 -34.78
C THR A 265 -2.50 -7.55 -34.90
N ALA A 266 -1.30 -7.74 -35.44
CA ALA A 266 -0.67 -9.05 -35.60
C ALA A 266 -0.48 -9.75 -34.24
N PRO A 267 -0.38 -11.10 -34.22
CA PRO A 267 -0.10 -11.85 -33.00
C PRO A 267 1.11 -11.29 -32.25
N GLY A 268 0.99 -11.14 -30.93
CA GLY A 268 2.03 -10.54 -30.07
C GLY A 268 1.98 -9.00 -29.96
N SER A 269 1.19 -8.29 -30.76
CA SER A 269 1.04 -6.83 -30.61
C SER A 269 0.37 -6.39 -29.30
N LEU A 270 -0.34 -7.29 -28.62
CA LEU A 270 -1.24 -7.00 -27.49
C LEU A 270 -2.37 -6.01 -27.85
N ASN A 271 -2.71 -5.94 -29.14
CA ASN A 271 -3.78 -5.08 -29.66
C ASN A 271 -5.05 -5.84 -30.05
N SER A 272 -5.01 -7.17 -30.08
CA SER A 272 -6.21 -7.99 -30.33
C SER A 272 -7.24 -7.80 -29.20
N PRO A 273 -8.55 -7.94 -29.49
CA PRO A 273 -9.59 -7.81 -28.48
C PRO A 273 -9.37 -8.70 -27.25
N GLY A 274 -8.94 -9.95 -27.46
CA GLY A 274 -8.62 -10.87 -26.37
C GLY A 274 -7.44 -10.39 -25.51
N ALA A 275 -6.38 -9.85 -26.11
CA ALA A 275 -5.26 -9.31 -25.35
C ALA A 275 -5.65 -8.07 -24.52
N LYS A 276 -6.55 -7.22 -25.05
CA LYS A 276 -7.14 -6.10 -24.31
C LYS A 276 -7.99 -6.58 -23.14
N ALA A 277 -8.86 -7.55 -23.36
CA ALA A 277 -9.68 -8.13 -22.31
C ALA A 277 -8.81 -8.69 -21.17
N SER A 278 -7.77 -9.46 -21.51
CA SER A 278 -6.80 -9.98 -20.54
C SER A 278 -6.07 -8.87 -19.78
N PHE A 279 -5.72 -7.77 -20.43
CA PHE A 279 -5.13 -6.60 -19.75
C PHE A 279 -6.08 -6.02 -18.69
N TYR A 280 -7.33 -5.75 -19.04
CA TYR A 280 -8.27 -5.20 -18.06
C TYR A 280 -8.58 -6.18 -16.93
N ILE A 281 -8.74 -7.48 -17.22
CA ILE A 281 -9.13 -8.49 -16.23
C ILE A 281 -7.98 -8.90 -15.31
N LEU A 282 -6.78 -9.09 -15.86
CA LEU A 282 -5.64 -9.64 -15.11
C LEU A 282 -4.67 -8.58 -14.60
N HIS A 283 -4.71 -7.36 -15.15
CA HIS A 283 -3.86 -6.26 -14.69
C HIS A 283 -4.67 -5.17 -13.98
N VAL A 284 -5.68 -4.61 -14.65
CA VAL A 284 -6.38 -3.41 -14.13
C VAL A 284 -7.33 -3.76 -12.99
N LEU A 285 -8.16 -4.79 -13.16
CA LEU A 285 -9.16 -5.18 -12.17
C LEU A 285 -8.53 -5.59 -10.82
N PRO A 286 -7.47 -6.43 -10.76
CA PRO A 286 -6.85 -6.80 -9.49
C PRO A 286 -6.19 -5.60 -8.80
N GLU A 287 -5.63 -4.67 -9.57
CA GLU A 287 -5.04 -3.45 -9.04
C GLU A 287 -6.11 -2.54 -8.43
N TRP A 288 -7.24 -2.38 -9.13
CA TRP A 288 -8.38 -1.62 -8.62
C TRP A 288 -8.97 -2.28 -7.37
N LEU A 289 -9.15 -3.61 -7.36
CA LEU A 289 -9.63 -4.35 -6.19
C LEU A 289 -8.69 -4.21 -5.00
N ALA A 290 -7.37 -4.26 -5.21
CA ALA A 290 -6.39 -4.06 -4.16
C ALA A 290 -6.48 -2.64 -3.57
N THR A 291 -6.57 -1.64 -4.44
CA THR A 291 -6.74 -0.23 -4.07
C THR A 291 -8.04 -0.01 -3.28
N ALA A 292 -9.17 -0.50 -3.82
CA ALA A 292 -10.48 -0.41 -3.18
C ALA A 292 -10.49 -1.08 -1.80
N THR A 293 -9.87 -2.25 -1.67
CA THR A 293 -9.73 -2.97 -0.40
C THR A 293 -8.95 -2.15 0.63
N LEU A 294 -7.81 -1.56 0.24
CA LEU A 294 -6.99 -0.74 1.13
C LEU A 294 -7.72 0.49 1.68
N PHE A 295 -8.60 1.11 0.88
CA PHE A 295 -9.36 2.29 1.31
C PHE A 295 -10.69 1.96 2.00
N THR A 296 -11.33 0.85 1.63
CA THR A 296 -12.57 0.36 2.26
C THR A 296 -12.31 -0.02 3.71
N PHE A 297 -11.18 -0.67 3.99
CA PHE A 297 -10.80 -1.02 5.35
C PHE A 297 -10.10 0.12 6.06
N ASN A 298 -10.42 0.33 7.33
CA ASN A 298 -9.67 1.26 8.17
C ASN A 298 -8.37 0.57 8.60
N ILE A 299 -7.33 0.63 7.76
CA ILE A 299 -6.02 -0.01 7.98
C ILE A 299 -5.46 0.37 9.35
N ARG A 300 -5.62 1.64 9.76
CA ARG A 300 -5.19 2.09 11.08
C ARG A 300 -5.86 1.35 12.23
N ARG A 301 -7.18 1.15 12.14
CA ARG A 301 -7.98 0.40 13.13
C ARG A 301 -7.68 -1.10 13.06
N MET A 302 -7.65 -1.66 11.87
CA MET A 302 -7.50 -3.09 11.61
C MET A 302 -6.16 -3.63 12.09
N TYR A 303 -5.08 -2.90 11.81
CA TYR A 303 -3.73 -3.33 12.17
C TYR A 303 -3.23 -2.72 13.49
N GLY A 304 -4.01 -1.84 14.12
CA GLY A 304 -3.66 -1.22 15.40
C GLY A 304 -2.41 -0.36 15.29
N THR A 305 -2.49 0.75 14.55
CA THR A 305 -1.30 1.59 14.32
C THR A 305 -1.53 3.09 14.49
N GLY A 306 -0.43 3.83 14.57
CA GLY A 306 -0.40 5.28 14.59
C GLY A 306 -0.54 5.89 13.18
N LEU A 307 -0.33 7.21 13.10
CA LEU A 307 -0.30 7.93 11.82
C LEU A 307 0.84 7.40 10.93
N PHE A 308 2.01 7.12 11.51
CA PHE A 308 3.25 6.79 10.77
C PHE A 308 3.61 5.31 10.75
N GLY A 309 2.74 4.40 11.21
CA GLY A 309 3.12 3.00 11.31
C GLY A 309 4.08 2.69 12.47
N ASP A 310 4.93 1.68 12.28
CA ASP A 310 6.09 1.41 13.14
C ASP A 310 7.37 1.96 12.47
N TRP A 311 7.74 3.20 12.78
CA TRP A 311 8.96 3.83 12.24
C TRP A 311 10.22 3.52 13.07
N ARG A 312 10.09 2.80 14.19
CA ARG A 312 11.20 2.55 15.10
C ARG A 312 12.12 1.47 14.58
N TYR A 313 13.40 1.74 14.65
CA TYR A 313 14.46 0.80 14.28
C TYR A 313 14.76 -0.22 15.39
N ARG A 314 14.64 0.18 16.66
CA ARG A 314 14.89 -0.65 17.85
C ARG A 314 13.86 -0.41 18.93
N ASP A 315 13.79 -1.34 19.87
CA ASP A 315 13.00 -1.17 21.09
C ASP A 315 13.65 -0.14 22.02
N GLU A 316 12.83 0.41 22.91
CA GLU A 316 13.28 1.38 23.88
C GLU A 316 14.24 0.73 24.88
N THR A 317 15.34 1.41 25.15
CA THR A 317 16.25 1.01 26.22
C THR A 317 15.61 1.21 27.60
N PRO A 318 16.06 0.50 28.65
CA PRO A 318 15.53 0.69 30.01
C PRO A 318 15.56 2.15 30.48
N LYS A 319 16.62 2.90 30.13
CA LYS A 319 16.75 4.33 30.43
C LYS A 319 15.71 5.19 29.69
N GLU A 320 15.44 4.89 28.42
CA GLU A 320 14.41 5.58 27.63
C GLU A 320 13.01 5.28 28.17
N ARG A 321 12.76 4.03 28.60
CA ARG A 321 11.52 3.61 29.26
C ARG A 321 11.30 4.37 30.56
N GLU A 322 12.29 4.39 31.45
CA GLU A 322 12.21 5.13 32.73
C GLU A 322 11.97 6.63 32.48
N LYS A 323 12.65 7.21 31.48
CA LYS A 323 12.44 8.61 31.08
C LYS A 323 11.02 8.86 30.55
N ARG A 324 10.43 7.91 29.82
CA ARG A 324 9.03 8.00 29.37
C ARG A 324 8.07 7.92 30.54
N GLU A 325 8.25 6.94 31.42
CA GLU A 325 7.41 6.75 32.61
C GLU A 325 7.46 7.99 33.52
N LYS A 326 8.64 8.58 33.75
CA LYS A 326 8.79 9.88 34.46
C LYS A 326 8.05 11.02 33.76
N ARG A 327 8.11 11.09 32.42
CA ARG A 327 7.39 12.11 31.63
C ARG A 327 5.88 11.91 31.68
N GLU A 328 5.40 10.67 31.64
CA GLU A 328 3.99 10.31 31.73
C GLU A 328 3.44 10.59 33.13
N ALA A 329 4.18 10.23 34.19
CA ALA A 329 3.86 10.57 35.57
C ALA A 329 3.76 12.08 35.76
N LYS A 330 4.76 12.85 35.30
CA LYS A 330 4.73 14.33 35.36
C LYS A 330 3.56 14.94 34.58
N ARG A 331 3.19 14.35 33.44
CA ARG A 331 2.02 14.79 32.66
C ARG A 331 0.71 14.45 33.36
N ALA A 332 0.60 13.27 33.97
CA ALA A 332 -0.56 12.86 34.75
C ALA A 332 -0.74 13.75 35.99
N GLU A 333 0.35 14.06 36.69
CA GLU A 333 0.35 14.97 37.84
C GLU A 333 -0.11 16.39 37.44
N ARG A 334 0.48 16.96 36.38
CA ARG A 334 0.04 18.26 35.82
C ARG A 334 -1.44 18.25 35.41
N ARG A 335 -1.95 17.15 34.88
CA ARG A 335 -3.38 16.99 34.55
C ARG A 335 -4.25 16.94 35.80
N ARG A 336 -3.83 16.21 36.83
CA ARG A 336 -4.53 16.17 38.14
C ARG A 336 -4.58 17.54 38.79
N GLN A 337 -3.47 18.28 38.80
CA GLN A 337 -3.42 19.66 39.31
C GLN A 337 -4.41 20.57 38.57
N LYS A 338 -4.39 20.55 37.23
CA LYS A 338 -5.35 21.34 36.42
C LYS A 338 -6.82 20.99 36.68
N LEU A 339 -7.12 19.71 36.91
CA LEU A 339 -8.48 19.26 37.24
C LEU A 339 -8.89 19.68 38.66
N GLY A 340 -7.96 19.67 39.62
CA GLY A 340 -8.18 20.20 40.97
C GLY A 340 -8.53 21.68 40.93
N THR A 341 -7.66 22.51 40.33
CA THR A 341 -7.88 23.96 40.21
C THR A 341 -9.20 24.30 39.51
N LYS A 342 -9.61 23.52 38.50
CA LYS A 342 -10.90 23.73 37.81
C LYS A 342 -12.09 23.37 38.70
N ARG A 343 -11.98 22.37 39.57
CA ARG A 343 -13.03 22.02 40.54
C ARG A 343 -13.20 23.11 41.60
N ASP A 344 -12.09 23.59 42.14
CA ASP A 344 -12.10 24.64 43.17
C ASP A 344 -12.71 25.94 42.61
N ALA A 345 -12.33 26.33 41.38
CA ALA A 345 -12.91 27.48 40.70
C ALA A 345 -14.43 27.36 40.44
N VAL A 346 -14.97 26.16 40.26
CA VAL A 346 -16.42 25.94 40.07
C VAL A 346 -17.16 25.98 41.40
N ALA A 347 -16.56 25.50 42.48
CA ALA A 347 -17.15 25.57 43.82
C ALA A 347 -17.29 27.01 44.34
N ASP A 348 -16.30 27.87 44.06
CA ASP A 348 -16.30 29.29 44.47
C ASP A 348 -17.40 30.12 43.78
N VAL A 349 -17.78 29.76 42.55
CA VAL A 349 -18.87 30.45 41.83
C VAL A 349 -20.23 30.10 42.40
N GLY A 350 -20.44 28.85 42.85
CA GLY A 350 -21.71 28.38 43.39
C GLY A 350 -22.06 28.89 44.80
N GLN A 351 -21.15 29.60 45.49
CA GLN A 351 -21.41 30.24 46.78
C GLN A 351 -21.80 31.72 46.68
N LYS A 352 -21.78 32.31 45.48
CA LYS A 352 -22.09 33.73 45.26
C LYS A 352 -23.52 33.99 44.76
N ASP A 353 -24.30 32.92 44.58
CA ASP A 353 -25.74 32.95 44.30
C ASP A 353 -26.49 32.47 45.55
#